data_AF-A0A329LSU8-F1
#
_entry.id   AF-A0A329LSU8-F1
#
_cell.length_a   1.000
_cell.length_b   1.000
_cell.length_c   1.000
_cell.angle_alpha   90.00
_cell.angle_beta   90.00
_cell.angle_gamma   90.00
#
_symmetry.space_group_name_H-M   'P 1'
#
loop_
_entity.id
_entity.type
_entity.pdbx_description
1 polymer ?
#
loop_
_entity_poly.entity_id
_entity_poly.type
_entity_poly.pdbx_seq_one_letter_code
_entity_poly.pdbx_strand_id
1 'polypeptide(L)'
;MKLWKLDSETELYDSFLLIHEEDSKKYIRNNFRGETVINWGEVAIRTSRKKGKTDCSSFGSGVPIFSGEAVNLLIDLMGENVQVLPLKHENEELYAINVNKMIDCIDFDHAVVNRDKDYPTVIKEIYQYAFKVELISKEHIFKTPQFKGSQVYVSDTFRNKVIESNLKGFKFHLLWDAKEGAEHNLKQKNVSDEPAFYKNENGLSFADALRLIEAEQAVVSREWKIQKDKQGNTLLGEKKVDGNYSWIKVIYYPPVFSDYKWYVVERSEI
;
A
#
# COMPACT_ATOMS: atom_id res chain seq x y z
N MET A 1 14.01 -6.64 2.05
CA MET A 1 13.75 -5.22 1.79
C MET A 1 12.27 -5.02 1.98
N LYS A 2 11.85 -4.04 2.76
CA LYS A 2 10.45 -3.63 2.85
C LYS A 2 10.25 -2.26 2.23
N LEU A 3 9.04 -2.02 1.78
CA LEU A 3 8.58 -0.72 1.33
C LEU A 3 7.40 -0.25 2.18
N TRP A 4 7.43 1.04 2.48
CA TRP A 4 6.47 1.69 3.34
C TRP A 4 5.84 2.86 2.61
N LYS A 5 4.52 3.04 2.76
CA LYS A 5 3.89 4.34 2.45
C LYS A 5 4.22 5.30 3.59
N LEU A 6 4.76 6.46 3.23
CA LEU A 6 4.94 7.58 4.14
C LEU A 6 3.60 8.31 4.33
N ASP A 7 3.27 8.60 5.59
CA ASP A 7 2.12 9.37 6.01
C ASP A 7 2.50 10.20 7.26
N SER A 8 1.56 10.98 7.79
CA SER A 8 1.81 11.83 8.96
C SER A 8 0.76 11.63 10.06
N GLU A 9 1.18 11.80 11.31
CA GLU A 9 0.33 11.67 12.50
C GLU A 9 -0.32 13.01 12.88
N THR A 10 -1.02 13.63 11.92
CA THR A 10 -1.72 14.93 12.12
C THR A 10 -2.81 14.88 13.20
N GLU A 11 -3.21 13.68 13.62
CA GLU A 11 -4.11 13.49 14.74
C GLU A 11 -3.44 13.59 16.11
N LEU A 12 -2.13 13.41 16.18
CA LEU A 12 -1.34 13.45 17.42
C LEU A 12 -0.49 14.71 17.55
N TYR A 13 -0.07 15.30 16.43
CA TYR A 13 0.83 16.45 16.39
C TYR A 13 0.27 17.62 15.60
N ASP A 14 1.06 18.69 15.52
CA ASP A 14 0.71 19.92 14.81
C ASP A 14 0.41 19.65 13.32
N SER A 15 -0.58 20.37 12.82
CA SER A 15 -0.96 20.37 11.41
C SER A 15 -1.02 21.78 10.87
N PHE A 16 -0.75 21.93 9.58
CA PHE A 16 -0.58 23.24 8.94
C PHE A 16 -1.65 23.47 7.88
N LEU A 17 -2.07 24.73 7.77
CA LEU A 17 -2.94 25.20 6.69
C LEU A 17 -2.29 26.38 5.98
N LEU A 18 -2.55 26.50 4.69
CA LEU A 18 -2.21 27.69 3.93
C LEU A 18 -2.96 28.90 4.51
N ILE A 19 -2.27 30.03 4.57
CA ILE A 19 -2.89 31.31 4.93
C ILE A 19 -3.74 31.83 3.76
N HIS A 20 -3.23 31.69 2.54
CA HIS A 20 -3.89 32.12 1.31
C HIS A 20 -4.43 30.92 0.53
N GLU A 21 -5.73 30.90 0.25
CA GLU A 21 -6.34 29.76 -0.45
C GLU A 21 -5.90 29.68 -1.91
N GLU A 22 -5.63 30.82 -2.56
CA GLU A 22 -5.11 30.90 -3.92
C GLU A 22 -3.77 30.16 -4.09
N ASP A 23 -2.93 30.12 -3.05
CA ASP A 23 -1.66 29.39 -3.05
C ASP A 23 -1.86 27.89 -3.20
N SER A 24 -3.01 27.37 -2.77
CA SER A 24 -3.36 25.98 -2.99
C SER A 24 -3.43 25.68 -4.47
N LYS A 25 -4.15 26.49 -5.26
CA LYS A 25 -4.29 26.29 -6.71
C LYS A 25 -2.99 26.58 -7.46
N LYS A 26 -2.22 27.57 -6.99
CA LYS A 26 -1.02 28.06 -7.68
C LYS A 26 0.20 27.18 -7.43
N TYR A 27 0.43 26.77 -6.18
CA TYR A 27 1.70 26.16 -5.76
C TYR A 27 1.56 24.71 -5.31
N ILE A 28 0.41 24.29 -4.76
CA ILE A 28 0.29 22.97 -4.11
C ILE A 28 -0.47 21.97 -4.98
N ARG A 29 -1.73 22.28 -5.31
CA ARG A 29 -2.63 21.41 -6.04
C ARG A 29 -2.06 21.14 -7.43
N ASN A 30 -1.91 19.86 -7.75
CA ASN A 30 -1.38 19.33 -9.01
C ASN A 30 0.12 19.55 -9.29
N ASN A 31 0.87 20.27 -8.46
CA ASN A 31 2.30 20.51 -8.72
C ASN A 31 3.21 19.39 -8.19
N PHE A 32 2.77 18.66 -7.15
CA PHE A 32 3.55 17.61 -6.50
C PHE A 32 3.26 16.24 -7.14
N ARG A 33 3.53 16.08 -8.44
CA ARG A 33 3.18 14.87 -9.23
C ARG A 33 4.38 14.12 -9.82
N GLY A 34 5.56 14.28 -9.22
CA GLY A 34 6.78 13.62 -9.70
C GLY A 34 7.59 14.46 -10.70
N GLU A 35 7.31 15.76 -10.80
CA GLU A 35 8.01 16.70 -11.66
C GLU A 35 8.69 17.77 -10.80
N THR A 36 9.77 18.37 -11.30
CA THR A 36 10.40 19.51 -10.63
C THR A 36 9.46 20.71 -10.62
N VAL A 37 9.30 21.34 -9.46
CA VAL A 37 8.52 22.57 -9.32
C VAL A 37 9.43 23.75 -9.65
N ILE A 38 9.21 24.37 -10.82
CA ILE A 38 10.05 25.47 -11.32
C ILE A 38 9.65 26.82 -10.70
N ASN A 39 8.35 27.05 -10.50
CA ASN A 39 7.81 28.34 -10.08
C ASN A 39 7.33 28.32 -8.63
N TRP A 40 8.24 28.07 -7.69
CA TRP A 40 7.93 28.15 -6.26
C TRP A 40 7.97 29.59 -5.76
N GLY A 41 6.90 30.02 -5.09
CA GLY A 41 6.79 31.37 -4.50
C GLY A 41 6.93 31.36 -2.98
N GLU A 42 6.64 32.50 -2.36
CA GLU A 42 6.48 32.58 -0.89
C GLU A 42 5.14 31.97 -0.48
N VAL A 43 5.15 30.70 -0.06
CA VAL A 43 3.96 29.99 0.41
C VAL A 43 3.85 30.10 1.92
N ALA A 44 2.87 30.86 2.41
CA ALA A 44 2.67 31.10 3.84
C ALA A 44 1.70 30.09 4.46
N ILE A 45 2.09 29.52 5.60
CA ILE A 45 1.32 28.56 6.37
C ILE A 45 1.20 28.98 7.84
N ARG A 46 0.15 28.49 8.50
CA ARG A 46 -0.06 28.64 9.94
C ARG A 46 -0.42 27.30 10.58
N THR A 47 -0.09 27.13 11.85
CA THR A 47 -0.58 26.00 12.64
C THR A 47 -2.10 26.07 12.73
N SER A 48 -2.78 25.00 12.32
CA SER A 48 -4.24 24.87 12.41
C SER A 48 -4.69 24.15 13.68
N ARG A 49 -4.00 23.05 14.03
CA ARG A 49 -4.23 22.32 15.28
C ARG A 49 -2.93 22.29 16.04
N LYS A 50 -2.94 22.78 17.28
CA LYS A 50 -1.78 22.78 18.17
C LYS A 50 -1.90 21.60 19.15
N LYS A 51 -1.21 20.51 18.85
CA LYS A 51 -1.19 19.26 19.62
C LYS A 51 0.22 18.86 20.07
N GLY A 52 1.25 19.50 19.52
CA GLY A 52 2.65 19.28 19.83
C GLY A 52 3.51 19.39 18.59
N LYS A 53 4.73 19.92 18.75
CA LYS A 53 5.70 20.09 17.65
C LYS A 53 5.86 18.77 16.88
N THR A 54 5.91 18.88 15.55
CA THR A 54 6.06 17.76 14.63
C THR A 54 7.26 17.94 13.71
N ASP A 55 7.88 16.84 13.29
CA ASP A 55 8.92 16.84 12.26
C ASP A 55 8.38 16.38 10.89
N CYS A 56 7.17 15.81 10.88
CA CYS A 56 6.46 15.44 9.67
C CYS A 56 4.96 15.77 9.80
N SER A 57 4.44 16.48 8.81
CA SER A 57 3.03 16.75 8.61
C SER A 57 2.70 16.60 7.14
N SER A 58 1.49 16.96 6.72
CA SER A 58 1.14 16.97 5.30
C SER A 58 0.06 17.98 4.99
N PHE A 59 0.05 18.46 3.75
CA PHE A 59 -1.15 19.08 3.18
C PHE A 59 -2.17 17.98 2.85
N GLY A 60 -3.47 18.29 2.85
CA GLY A 60 -4.54 17.34 2.54
C GLY A 60 -4.44 16.66 1.16
N SER A 61 -3.54 17.11 0.29
CA SER A 61 -3.17 16.46 -0.98
C SER A 61 -2.10 15.35 -0.84
N GLY A 62 -1.69 14.99 0.39
CA GLY A 62 -0.64 13.98 0.63
C GLY A 62 0.77 14.49 0.34
N VAL A 63 0.96 15.82 0.30
CA VAL A 63 2.28 16.46 0.15
C VAL A 63 2.95 16.52 1.52
N PRO A 64 4.09 15.85 1.74
CA PRO A 64 4.76 15.88 3.03
C PRO A 64 5.32 17.27 3.34
N ILE A 65 5.23 17.64 4.62
CA ILE A 65 5.87 18.83 5.19
C ILE A 65 6.85 18.35 6.23
N PHE A 66 8.13 18.69 6.09
CA PHE A 66 9.17 18.34 7.07
C PHE A 66 9.69 19.57 7.81
N SER A 67 10.10 19.37 9.07
CA SER A 67 10.89 20.35 9.81
C SER A 67 12.30 20.48 9.20
N GLY A 68 12.97 21.60 9.47
CA GLY A 68 14.39 21.76 9.10
C GLY A 68 15.29 20.68 9.69
N GLU A 69 14.97 20.20 10.91
CA GLU A 69 15.68 19.10 11.56
C GLU A 69 15.51 17.78 10.77
N ALA A 70 14.28 17.44 10.38
CA ALA A 70 14.02 16.28 9.54
C ALA A 70 14.70 16.37 8.17
N VAL A 71 14.67 17.54 7.52
CA VAL A 71 15.36 17.74 6.25
C VAL A 71 16.85 17.49 6.41
N ASN A 72 17.50 18.13 7.38
CA ASN A 72 18.94 18.00 7.61
C ASN A 72 19.35 16.56 7.90
N LEU A 73 18.56 15.85 8.72
CA LEU A 73 18.85 14.46 9.04
C LEU A 73 18.68 13.54 7.83
N LEU A 74 17.65 13.74 7.02
CA LEU A 74 17.24 12.82 5.97
C LEU A 74 17.83 13.17 4.59
N ILE A 75 18.55 14.29 4.47
CA ILE A 75 19.04 14.80 3.18
C ILE A 75 19.89 13.79 2.42
N ASP A 76 20.72 12.99 3.10
CA ASP A 76 21.55 11.96 2.44
C ASP A 76 20.70 10.84 1.80
N LEU A 77 19.53 10.56 2.37
CA LEU A 77 18.62 9.53 1.86
C LEU A 77 17.64 10.10 0.82
N MET A 78 17.32 11.39 0.93
CA MET A 78 16.48 12.07 -0.04
C MET A 78 17.27 12.44 -1.31
N GLY A 79 18.48 12.97 -1.15
CA GLY A 79 19.38 13.33 -2.24
C GLY A 79 18.71 14.13 -3.35
N GLU A 80 19.02 13.75 -4.59
CA GLU A 80 18.41 14.32 -5.80
C GLU A 80 16.97 13.85 -6.08
N ASN A 81 16.45 12.90 -5.29
CA ASN A 81 15.12 12.32 -5.50
C ASN A 81 13.98 13.22 -4.97
N VAL A 82 14.34 14.34 -4.34
CA VAL A 82 13.39 15.34 -3.85
C VAL A 82 13.85 16.76 -4.17
N GLN A 83 12.89 17.67 -4.20
CA GLN A 83 13.10 19.10 -4.12
C GLN A 83 12.52 19.60 -2.79
N VAL A 84 13.37 20.25 -2.00
CA VAL A 84 13.01 20.84 -0.71
C VAL A 84 12.54 22.27 -0.94
N LEU A 85 11.25 22.54 -0.71
CA LEU A 85 10.62 23.81 -1.04
C LEU A 85 10.25 24.58 0.24
N PRO A 86 10.79 25.77 0.48
CA PRO A 86 10.60 26.48 1.75
C PRO A 86 9.16 26.95 1.94
N LEU A 87 8.65 26.84 3.17
CA LEU A 87 7.37 27.37 3.60
C LEU A 87 7.59 28.50 4.61
N LYS A 88 6.77 29.55 4.54
CA LYS A 88 6.82 30.68 5.47
C LYS A 88 5.91 30.39 6.64
N HIS A 89 6.49 30.11 7.79
CA HIS A 89 5.80 29.92 9.06
C HIS A 89 6.38 30.89 10.11
N GLU A 90 5.56 31.32 11.07
CA GLU A 90 5.95 32.37 12.02
C GLU A 90 7.11 31.96 12.94
N ASN A 91 7.17 30.68 13.31
CA ASN A 91 8.04 30.21 14.41
C ASN A 91 8.86 28.97 14.08
N GLU A 92 8.71 28.38 12.88
CA GLU A 92 9.33 27.09 12.55
C GLU A 92 9.87 27.10 11.13
N GLU A 93 11.03 26.47 10.93
CA GLU A 93 11.54 26.19 9.60
C GLU A 93 10.87 24.92 9.07
N LEU A 94 10.02 25.10 8.05
CA LEU A 94 9.20 24.04 7.46
C LEU A 94 9.38 24.03 5.95
N TYR A 95 9.32 22.84 5.38
CA TYR A 95 9.56 22.62 3.96
C TYR A 95 8.51 21.68 3.38
N ALA A 96 7.91 22.04 2.25
CA ALA A 96 7.16 21.11 1.44
C ALA A 96 8.14 20.22 0.66
N ILE A 97 7.93 18.91 0.74
CA ILE A 97 8.83 17.93 0.13
C ILE A 97 8.23 17.46 -1.19
N ASN A 98 8.79 17.94 -2.29
CA ASN A 98 8.42 17.47 -3.62
C ASN A 98 9.28 16.26 -4.00
N VAL A 99 8.72 15.06 -3.90
CA VAL A 99 9.37 13.85 -4.42
C VAL A 99 9.20 13.83 -5.94
N ASN A 100 10.28 14.15 -6.66
CA ASN A 100 10.34 14.19 -8.13
C ASN A 100 10.89 12.88 -8.72
N LYS A 101 11.48 11.99 -7.92
CA LYS A 101 11.83 10.64 -8.36
C LYS A 101 10.59 9.80 -8.59
N MET A 102 10.37 9.41 -9.85
CA MET A 102 9.26 8.53 -10.25
C MET A 102 9.81 7.23 -10.83
N ILE A 103 9.32 6.10 -10.31
CA ILE A 103 9.78 4.76 -10.67
C ILE A 103 8.56 3.89 -10.99
N ASP A 104 8.52 3.30 -12.18
CA ASP A 104 7.49 2.35 -12.57
C ASP A 104 7.86 0.94 -12.10
N CYS A 105 7.77 0.73 -10.79
CA CYS A 105 8.29 -0.47 -10.12
C CYS A 105 7.21 -1.44 -9.63
N ILE A 106 5.92 -1.17 -9.85
CA ILE A 106 4.87 -2.11 -9.44
C ILE A 106 4.87 -3.29 -10.41
N ASP A 107 4.88 -4.49 -9.86
CA ASP A 107 4.78 -5.73 -10.61
C ASP A 107 3.30 -6.15 -10.67
N PHE A 108 2.60 -5.73 -11.73
CA PHE A 108 1.17 -6.00 -11.89
C PHE A 108 0.84 -7.47 -12.18
N ASP A 109 1.82 -8.30 -12.53
CA ASP A 109 1.61 -9.73 -12.74
C ASP A 109 1.49 -10.45 -11.39
N HIS A 110 2.10 -9.90 -10.35
CA HIS A 110 2.11 -10.46 -8.99
C HIS A 110 1.35 -9.62 -7.95
N ALA A 111 0.91 -8.41 -8.31
CA ALA A 111 0.12 -7.55 -7.44
C ALA A 111 -1.39 -7.85 -7.54
N VAL A 112 -2.10 -7.73 -6.42
CA VAL A 112 -3.57 -7.84 -6.38
C VAL A 112 -4.16 -6.44 -6.40
N VAL A 113 -4.81 -6.09 -7.51
CA VAL A 113 -5.28 -4.72 -7.76
C VAL A 113 -6.77 -4.67 -8.11
N ASN A 114 -7.45 -3.63 -7.63
CA ASN A 114 -8.79 -3.26 -8.04
C ASN A 114 -8.69 -2.21 -9.16
N ARG A 115 -9.28 -2.50 -10.30
CA ARG A 115 -9.35 -1.58 -11.45
C ARG A 115 -10.75 -1.03 -11.60
N ASP A 116 -10.85 0.16 -12.17
CA ASP A 116 -12.14 0.69 -12.60
C ASP A 116 -12.76 -0.23 -13.67
N LYS A 117 -14.06 -0.50 -13.55
CA LYS A 117 -14.78 -1.41 -14.45
C LYS A 117 -14.93 -0.82 -15.85
N ASP A 118 -15.13 0.49 -15.92
CA ASP A 118 -15.33 1.23 -17.17
C ASP A 118 -13.97 1.72 -17.73
N TYR A 119 -12.97 1.85 -16.86
CA TYR A 119 -11.60 2.24 -17.23
C TYR A 119 -10.55 1.26 -16.66
N PRO A 120 -10.31 0.10 -17.30
CA PRO A 120 -9.41 -0.95 -16.79
C PRO A 120 -7.97 -0.49 -16.52
N THR A 121 -7.53 0.61 -17.14
CA THR A 121 -6.20 1.20 -16.90
C THR A 121 -6.13 2.02 -15.61
N VAL A 122 -7.26 2.38 -15.02
CA VAL A 122 -7.35 3.15 -13.77
C VAL A 122 -7.36 2.18 -12.60
N ILE A 123 -6.32 2.25 -11.77
CA ILE A 123 -6.22 1.47 -10.54
C ILE A 123 -6.93 2.26 -9.44
N LYS A 124 -7.99 1.66 -8.88
CA LYS A 124 -8.71 2.21 -7.72
C LYS A 124 -7.96 1.95 -6.43
N GLU A 125 -7.43 0.74 -6.30
CA GLU A 125 -6.83 0.26 -5.07
C GLU A 125 -5.84 -0.88 -5.37
N ILE A 126 -4.83 -1.04 -4.51
CA ILE A 126 -3.94 -2.21 -4.51
C ILE A 126 -4.12 -2.89 -3.15
N TYR A 127 -4.65 -4.10 -3.18
CA TYR A 127 -4.87 -4.92 -1.98
C TYR A 127 -3.57 -5.57 -1.51
N GLN A 128 -2.75 -6.01 -2.47
CA GLN A 128 -1.44 -6.60 -2.20
C GLN A 128 -0.44 -6.06 -3.20
N TYR A 129 0.59 -5.40 -2.70
CA TYR A 129 1.66 -4.88 -3.53
C TYR A 129 2.64 -5.99 -3.91
N ALA A 130 3.16 -5.90 -5.13
CA ALA A 130 4.37 -6.56 -5.55
C ALA A 130 5.26 -5.53 -6.25
N PHE A 131 6.56 -5.59 -6.02
CA PHE A 131 7.51 -4.61 -6.56
C PHE A 131 8.69 -5.29 -7.23
N LYS A 132 9.16 -4.68 -8.32
CA LYS A 132 10.37 -5.02 -9.07
C LYS A 132 11.61 -4.54 -8.31
N VAL A 133 12.22 -5.42 -7.51
CA VAL A 133 13.29 -5.10 -6.55
C VAL A 133 14.48 -4.41 -7.20
N GLU A 134 14.86 -4.88 -8.38
CA GLU A 134 15.99 -4.36 -9.14
C GLU A 134 15.88 -2.86 -9.43
N LEU A 135 14.65 -2.33 -9.54
CA LEU A 135 14.40 -0.91 -9.83
C LEU A 135 14.45 -0.01 -8.58
N ILE A 136 14.31 -0.57 -7.39
CA ILE A 136 14.11 0.18 -6.13
C ILE A 136 15.18 -0.11 -5.07
N SER A 137 16.04 -1.10 -5.29
CA SER A 137 17.01 -1.57 -4.28
C SER A 137 17.97 -0.51 -3.73
N LYS A 138 18.22 0.57 -4.50
CA LYS A 138 19.10 1.68 -4.12
C LYS A 138 18.35 2.97 -3.77
N GLU A 139 17.02 2.93 -3.78
CA GLU A 139 16.19 4.11 -3.69
C GLU A 139 15.53 4.17 -2.31
N HIS A 140 15.61 5.34 -1.66
CA HIS A 140 15.12 5.50 -0.30
C HIS A 140 13.82 6.28 -0.18
N ILE A 141 13.49 7.08 -1.20
CA ILE A 141 12.24 7.84 -1.33
C ILE A 141 11.88 7.99 -2.81
N PHE A 142 10.64 7.70 -3.20
CA PHE A 142 10.17 7.83 -4.59
C PHE A 142 8.64 7.82 -4.68
N LYS A 143 8.11 8.02 -5.90
CA LYS A 143 6.71 7.87 -6.29
C LYS A 143 6.55 6.86 -7.42
N THR A 144 5.33 6.36 -7.61
CA THR A 144 4.94 5.53 -8.75
C THR A 144 4.02 6.31 -9.69
N PRO A 145 4.05 6.05 -11.01
CA PRO A 145 3.15 6.73 -11.97
C PRO A 145 1.67 6.64 -11.60
N GLN A 146 1.27 5.53 -10.99
CA GLN A 146 -0.11 5.19 -10.67
C GLN A 146 -0.66 6.02 -9.49
N PHE A 147 0.20 6.40 -8.54
CA PHE A 147 -0.17 7.16 -7.34
C PHE A 147 0.61 8.46 -7.18
N LYS A 148 1.08 9.04 -8.28
CA LYS A 148 1.96 10.21 -8.31
C LYS A 148 1.48 11.42 -7.51
N GLY A 149 0.16 11.56 -7.32
CA GLY A 149 -0.45 12.65 -6.58
C GLY A 149 -0.83 12.34 -5.13
N SER A 150 -0.63 11.12 -4.63
CA SER A 150 -1.19 10.70 -3.33
C SER A 150 -0.30 9.80 -2.48
N GLN A 151 0.73 9.15 -3.05
CA GLN A 151 1.59 8.24 -2.29
C GLN A 151 3.07 8.58 -2.48
N VAL A 152 3.80 8.49 -1.37
CA VAL A 152 5.26 8.52 -1.31
C VAL A 152 5.71 7.21 -0.69
N TYR A 153 6.65 6.54 -1.34
CA TYR A 153 7.22 5.27 -0.89
C TYR A 153 8.58 5.52 -0.28
N VAL A 154 8.88 4.85 0.82
CA VAL A 154 10.18 4.92 1.49
C VAL A 154 10.70 3.53 1.84
N SER A 155 12.02 3.40 1.85
CA SER A 155 12.73 2.17 2.22
C SER A 155 12.79 1.95 3.75
N ASP A 156 13.18 0.75 4.17
CA ASP A 156 13.54 0.46 5.56
C ASP A 156 14.63 1.41 6.09
N THR A 157 15.66 1.70 5.29
CA THR A 157 16.76 2.59 5.70
C THR A 157 16.25 3.99 6.06
N PHE A 158 15.32 4.52 5.27
CA PHE A 158 14.70 5.81 5.54
C PHE A 158 13.87 5.77 6.83
N ARG A 159 12.98 4.78 6.93
CA ARG A 159 12.12 4.60 8.12
C ARG A 159 12.94 4.43 9.40
N ASN A 160 13.99 3.61 9.36
CA ASN A 160 14.80 3.33 10.54
C ASN A 160 15.59 4.58 10.96
N LYS A 161 16.17 5.34 10.02
CA LYS A 161 16.84 6.61 10.33
C LYS A 161 15.91 7.60 11.06
N VAL A 162 14.65 7.68 10.65
CA VAL A 162 13.62 8.50 11.32
C VAL A 162 13.37 8.02 12.76
N ILE A 163 13.11 6.72 12.94
CA ILE A 163 12.78 6.13 14.25
C ILE A 163 13.96 6.26 15.22
N GLU A 164 15.16 5.90 14.77
CA GLU A 164 16.40 5.93 15.59
C GLU A 164 16.78 7.34 16.02
N SER A 165 16.38 8.35 15.24
CA SER A 165 16.63 9.76 15.54
C SER A 165 15.51 10.42 16.34
N ASN A 166 14.47 9.67 16.71
CA ASN A 166 13.32 10.16 17.50
C ASN A 166 12.55 11.34 16.88
N LEU A 167 12.59 11.47 15.54
CA LEU A 167 11.77 12.46 14.83
C LEU A 167 10.28 12.14 15.01
N LYS A 168 9.44 13.18 15.16
CA LYS A 168 8.03 13.04 15.52
C LYS A 168 7.08 13.25 14.35
N GLY A 169 5.91 12.64 14.44
CA GLY A 169 4.80 12.84 13.49
C GLY A 169 4.92 12.08 12.17
N PHE A 170 5.93 11.25 12.01
CA PHE A 170 6.04 10.32 10.88
C PHE A 170 5.17 9.09 11.11
N LYS A 171 4.42 8.68 10.09
CA LYS A 171 3.67 7.42 10.07
C LYS A 171 4.09 6.58 8.88
N PHE A 172 4.28 5.29 9.11
CA PHE A 172 4.70 4.35 8.06
C PHE A 172 3.73 3.19 7.98
N HIS A 173 3.16 2.97 6.80
CA HIS A 173 2.31 1.82 6.53
C HIS A 173 3.11 0.81 5.71
N LEU A 174 3.31 -0.41 6.26
CA LEU A 174 3.96 -1.49 5.51
C LEU A 174 3.11 -1.82 4.29
N LEU A 175 3.70 -1.74 3.11
CA LEU A 175 3.03 -2.13 1.86
C LEU A 175 3.52 -3.47 1.33
N TRP A 176 4.81 -3.77 1.55
CA TRP A 176 5.44 -4.93 0.93
C TRP A 176 6.71 -5.36 1.67
N ASP A 177 6.96 -6.67 1.74
CA ASP A 177 8.22 -7.28 2.19
C ASP A 177 8.73 -8.27 1.13
N ALA A 178 9.95 -8.02 0.64
CA ALA A 178 10.65 -8.89 -0.30
C ALA A 178 10.82 -10.33 0.20
N LYS A 179 10.96 -10.54 1.51
CA LYS A 179 11.13 -11.88 2.08
C LYS A 179 9.86 -12.72 1.92
N GLU A 180 8.69 -12.10 2.10
CA GLU A 180 7.40 -12.75 1.91
C GLU A 180 7.05 -12.90 0.42
N GLY A 181 7.40 -11.90 -0.41
CA GLY A 181 7.20 -11.96 -1.86
C GLY A 181 8.07 -13.00 -2.58
N ALA A 182 9.30 -13.24 -2.11
CA ALA A 182 10.20 -14.26 -2.66
C ALA A 182 9.70 -15.68 -2.36
N GLU A 183 9.11 -15.91 -1.18
CA GLU A 183 8.48 -17.19 -0.88
C GLU A 183 7.22 -17.43 -1.72
N HIS A 184 6.43 -16.39 -1.99
CA HIS A 184 5.25 -16.49 -2.86
C HIS A 184 5.64 -16.80 -4.32
N ASN A 185 6.72 -16.20 -4.85
CA ASN A 185 7.20 -16.45 -6.21
C ASN A 185 7.93 -17.79 -6.39
N LEU A 186 8.64 -18.29 -5.35
CA LEU A 186 9.19 -19.65 -5.35
C LEU A 186 8.08 -20.71 -5.20
N LYS A 187 7.01 -20.40 -4.46
CA LYS A 187 5.82 -21.27 -4.34
C LYS A 187 5.01 -21.30 -5.65
N GLN A 188 4.92 -20.21 -6.42
CA GLN A 188 4.24 -20.25 -7.72
C GLN A 188 4.99 -21.06 -8.80
N LYS A 189 6.33 -21.16 -8.73
CA LYS A 189 7.09 -22.04 -9.63
C LYS A 189 7.08 -23.52 -9.22
N ASN A 190 6.71 -23.84 -7.98
CA ASN A 190 6.77 -25.21 -7.44
C ASN A 190 5.44 -25.77 -6.94
N VAL A 191 4.31 -25.07 -7.07
CA VAL A 191 2.98 -25.66 -6.82
C VAL A 191 2.44 -26.23 -8.13
N SER A 192 3.07 -27.32 -8.54
CA SER A 192 2.45 -28.40 -9.32
C SER A 192 2.04 -29.55 -8.39
N ASP A 193 1.76 -29.26 -7.12
CA ASP A 193 1.26 -30.25 -6.18
C ASP A 193 -0.26 -30.13 -6.09
N GLU A 194 -0.94 -30.68 -7.10
CA GLU A 194 -2.33 -31.09 -6.95
C GLU A 194 -2.38 -32.24 -5.91
N PRO A 195 -3.02 -32.08 -4.73
CA PRO A 195 -3.21 -33.19 -3.81
C PRO A 195 -4.08 -34.28 -4.44
N ALA A 196 -3.69 -35.53 -4.22
CA ALA A 196 -4.23 -36.75 -4.83
C ALA A 196 -5.68 -37.12 -4.47
N PHE A 197 -6.49 -36.23 -3.90
CA PHE A 197 -7.85 -36.55 -3.44
C PHE A 197 -8.83 -35.39 -3.66
N TYR A 198 -9.18 -35.18 -4.92
CA TYR A 198 -10.32 -34.34 -5.30
C TYR A 198 -11.46 -35.23 -5.79
N LYS A 199 -12.70 -34.95 -5.38
CA LYS A 199 -13.86 -35.72 -5.86
C LYS A 199 -14.17 -35.48 -7.35
N ASN A 200 -13.57 -34.46 -7.95
CA ASN A 200 -13.74 -34.08 -9.34
C ASN A 200 -12.39 -33.77 -10.00
N GLU A 201 -12.00 -34.56 -11.01
CA GLU A 201 -10.66 -34.47 -11.62
C GLU A 201 -10.47 -33.23 -12.50
N ASN A 202 -11.53 -32.75 -13.17
CA ASN A 202 -11.41 -31.65 -14.15
C ASN A 202 -11.53 -30.24 -13.55
N GLY A 203 -11.74 -30.12 -12.23
CA GLY A 203 -12.03 -28.84 -11.57
C GLY A 203 -13.37 -28.22 -11.99
N LEU A 204 -13.87 -27.28 -11.20
CA LEU A 204 -15.16 -26.60 -11.41
C LEU A 204 -14.94 -25.11 -11.62
N SER A 205 -15.88 -24.47 -12.32
CA SER A 205 -15.98 -23.01 -12.33
C SER A 205 -16.37 -22.51 -10.93
N PHE A 206 -16.07 -21.25 -10.62
CA PHE A 206 -16.50 -20.68 -9.35
C PHE A 206 -18.02 -20.61 -9.21
N ALA A 207 -18.74 -20.38 -10.30
CA ALA A 207 -20.21 -20.39 -10.30
C ALA A 207 -20.77 -21.76 -9.90
N ASP A 208 -20.16 -22.86 -10.35
CA ASP A 208 -20.55 -24.21 -9.94
C ASP A 208 -20.12 -24.50 -8.50
N ALA A 209 -18.94 -24.04 -8.09
CA ALA A 209 -18.44 -24.16 -6.73
C ALA A 209 -19.39 -23.50 -5.72
N LEU A 210 -19.96 -22.33 -6.04
CA LEU A 210 -20.96 -21.65 -5.21
C LEU A 210 -22.22 -22.50 -5.00
N ARG A 211 -22.69 -23.22 -6.02
CA ARG A 211 -23.84 -24.13 -5.87
C ARG A 211 -23.54 -25.28 -4.91
N LEU A 212 -22.30 -25.78 -4.92
CA LEU A 212 -21.87 -26.84 -4.02
C LEU A 212 -21.71 -26.35 -2.58
N ILE A 213 -21.19 -25.13 -2.38
CA ILE A 213 -21.15 -24.47 -1.07
C ILE A 213 -22.57 -24.29 -0.51
N GLU A 214 -23.52 -23.91 -1.35
CA GLU A 214 -24.93 -23.80 -0.93
C GLU A 214 -25.51 -25.14 -0.49
N ALA A 215 -25.15 -26.23 -1.18
CA ALA A 215 -25.46 -27.62 -0.83
C ALA A 215 -24.58 -28.18 0.33
N GLU A 216 -24.00 -27.30 1.14
CA GLU A 216 -23.16 -27.60 2.31
C GLU A 216 -21.88 -28.40 2.03
N GLN A 217 -21.37 -28.39 0.81
CA GLN A 217 -20.07 -28.96 0.49
C GLN A 217 -18.93 -27.98 0.74
N ALA A 218 -17.72 -28.53 0.93
CA ALA A 218 -16.50 -27.74 0.98
C ALA A 218 -15.78 -27.79 -0.37
N VAL A 219 -15.29 -26.65 -0.81
CA VAL A 219 -14.50 -26.52 -2.04
C VAL A 219 -13.15 -25.89 -1.74
N VAL A 220 -12.12 -26.26 -2.49
CA VAL A 220 -10.80 -25.64 -2.42
C VAL A 220 -10.32 -25.19 -3.79
N SER A 221 -9.48 -24.18 -3.78
CA SER A 221 -8.62 -23.84 -4.89
C SER A 221 -7.37 -23.14 -4.35
N ARG A 222 -6.19 -23.66 -4.68
CA ARG A 222 -4.91 -23.14 -4.19
C ARG A 222 -4.89 -23.08 -2.65
N GLU A 223 -4.59 -21.94 -2.05
CA GLU A 223 -4.63 -21.71 -0.59
C GLU A 223 -6.05 -21.51 -0.03
N TRP A 224 -7.09 -21.45 -0.86
CA TRP A 224 -8.44 -21.11 -0.42
C TRP A 224 -9.28 -22.36 -0.17
N LYS A 225 -10.04 -22.34 0.92
CA LYS A 225 -11.13 -23.27 1.20
C LYS A 225 -12.40 -22.49 1.49
N ILE A 226 -13.53 -22.92 0.96
CA ILE A 226 -14.83 -22.31 1.23
C ILE A 226 -15.79 -23.40 1.68
N GLN A 227 -16.48 -23.16 2.80
CA GLN A 227 -17.52 -24.05 3.32
C GLN A 227 -18.47 -23.29 4.25
N LYS A 228 -19.61 -23.90 4.58
CA LYS A 228 -20.48 -23.41 5.66
C LYS A 228 -20.04 -23.91 7.03
N ASP A 229 -20.15 -23.06 8.05
CA ASP A 229 -20.04 -23.45 9.46
C ASP A 229 -21.29 -24.21 9.95
N LYS A 230 -21.30 -24.65 11.22
CA LYS A 230 -22.46 -25.31 11.85
C LYS A 230 -23.73 -24.45 11.91
N GLN A 231 -23.60 -23.13 11.75
CA GLN A 231 -24.70 -22.17 11.80
C GLN A 231 -25.19 -21.80 10.38
N GLY A 232 -24.60 -22.39 9.34
CA GLY A 232 -24.94 -22.14 7.95
C GLY A 232 -24.28 -20.89 7.34
N ASN A 233 -23.37 -20.20 8.04
CA ASN A 233 -22.63 -19.08 7.48
C ASN A 233 -21.54 -19.57 6.54
N THR A 234 -21.41 -18.96 5.37
CA THR A 234 -20.29 -19.24 4.48
C THR A 234 -19.00 -18.61 5.01
N LEU A 235 -17.97 -19.43 5.17
CA LEU A 235 -16.64 -19.04 5.61
C LEU A 235 -15.64 -19.21 4.47
N LEU A 236 -14.72 -18.26 4.37
CA LEU A 236 -13.53 -18.32 3.53
C LEU A 236 -12.33 -18.61 4.42
N GLY A 237 -11.71 -19.75 4.18
CA GLY A 237 -10.49 -20.21 4.82
C GLY A 237 -9.29 -19.92 3.94
N GLU A 238 -8.28 -19.27 4.52
CA GLU A 238 -6.95 -19.14 3.91
C GLU A 238 -5.98 -20.09 4.61
N LYS A 239 -5.35 -20.97 3.83
CA LYS A 239 -4.38 -21.96 4.35
C LYS A 239 -3.12 -21.25 4.84
N LYS A 240 -2.78 -21.46 6.11
CA LYS A 240 -1.57 -20.95 6.76
C LYS A 240 -0.41 -21.94 6.60
N VAL A 241 0.79 -21.47 6.97
CA VAL A 241 2.05 -22.21 6.83
C VAL A 241 2.06 -23.52 7.63
N ASP A 242 1.35 -23.57 8.76
CA ASP A 242 1.20 -24.75 9.60
C ASP A 242 0.20 -25.79 9.05
N GLY A 243 -0.40 -25.52 7.88
CA GLY A 243 -1.39 -26.38 7.23
C GLY A 243 -2.83 -26.16 7.70
N ASN A 244 -3.05 -25.32 8.72
CA ASN A 244 -4.38 -24.96 9.21
C ASN A 244 -5.01 -23.86 8.36
N TYR A 245 -6.32 -23.65 8.50
CA TYR A 245 -7.04 -22.57 7.83
C TYR A 245 -7.39 -21.46 8.84
N SER A 246 -7.16 -20.21 8.45
CA SER A 246 -7.76 -19.06 9.13
C SER A 246 -9.07 -18.70 8.43
N TRP A 247 -10.16 -18.67 9.20
CA TRP A 247 -11.51 -18.53 8.66
C TRP A 247 -12.06 -17.13 8.90
N ILE A 248 -12.66 -16.57 7.86
CA ILE A 248 -13.43 -15.32 7.92
C ILE A 248 -14.82 -15.52 7.35
N LYS A 249 -15.81 -14.80 7.88
CA LYS A 249 -17.16 -14.80 7.30
C LYS A 249 -17.15 -14.08 5.96
N VAL A 250 -17.72 -14.72 4.94
CA VAL A 250 -17.78 -14.13 3.60
C VAL A 250 -18.78 -12.97 3.58
N ILE A 251 -18.26 -11.79 3.27
CA ILE A 251 -19.06 -10.61 2.89
C ILE A 251 -18.87 -10.26 1.41
N TYR A 252 -17.85 -10.84 0.77
CA TYR A 252 -17.49 -10.62 -0.63
C TYR A 252 -16.54 -11.74 -1.10
N TYR A 253 -16.64 -12.14 -2.37
CA TYR A 253 -15.70 -13.06 -3.00
C TYR A 253 -14.72 -12.31 -3.91
N PRO A 254 -13.40 -12.51 -3.78
CA PRO A 254 -12.41 -11.97 -4.70
C PRO A 254 -12.74 -12.32 -6.17
N PRO A 255 -12.73 -11.37 -7.12
CA PRO A 255 -13.07 -11.63 -8.52
C PRO A 255 -12.22 -12.71 -9.19
N VAL A 256 -10.95 -12.81 -8.77
CA VAL A 256 -9.96 -13.81 -9.25
C VAL A 256 -10.42 -15.25 -9.03
N PHE A 257 -11.35 -15.49 -8.10
CA PHE A 257 -11.91 -16.83 -7.88
C PHE A 257 -12.61 -17.37 -9.12
N SER A 258 -13.11 -16.49 -10.00
CA SER A 258 -13.74 -16.87 -11.27
C SER A 258 -12.77 -17.54 -12.25
N ASP A 259 -11.48 -17.24 -12.14
CA ASP A 259 -10.41 -17.78 -13.00
C ASP A 259 -9.82 -19.08 -12.44
N TYR A 260 -10.20 -19.43 -11.20
CA TYR A 260 -9.70 -20.60 -10.52
C TYR A 260 -10.52 -21.86 -10.85
N LYS A 261 -9.84 -23.00 -10.81
CA LYS A 261 -10.48 -24.31 -10.81
C LYS A 261 -10.72 -24.73 -9.37
N TRP A 262 -11.97 -25.05 -9.07
CA TRP A 262 -12.41 -25.42 -7.73
C TRP A 262 -12.64 -26.93 -7.63
N TYR A 263 -12.29 -27.48 -6.48
CA TYR A 263 -12.33 -28.92 -6.26
C TYR A 263 -13.07 -29.23 -4.96
N VAL A 264 -13.91 -30.24 -4.99
CA VAL A 264 -14.69 -30.66 -3.82
C VAL A 264 -13.80 -31.47 -2.89
N VAL A 265 -13.82 -31.10 -1.61
CA VAL A 265 -13.06 -31.76 -0.54
C VAL A 265 -13.96 -32.05 0.66
N GLU A 266 -13.41 -32.74 1.65
CA GLU A 266 -14.06 -32.93 2.95
C GLU A 266 -14.14 -31.62 3.75
N ARG A 267 -15.20 -31.49 4.55
CA ARG A 267 -15.40 -30.32 5.42
C ARG A 267 -14.39 -30.34 6.57
N SER A 268 -13.92 -29.17 6.94
CA SER A 268 -13.24 -28.97 8.23
C SER A 268 -14.28 -28.90 9.35
N GLU A 269 -13.95 -29.42 10.53
CA GLU A 269 -14.78 -29.28 11.72
C GLU A 269 -14.66 -27.87 12.31
N ILE A 270 -15.57 -26.97 11.91
CA ILE A 270 -15.65 -25.57 12.33
C ILE A 270 -17.09 -25.14 12.60
#